data_AF-A0A2J4PW94-F1
#
_entry.id   AF-A0A2J4PW94-F1
#
_cell.length_a   1.000
_cell.length_b   1.000
_cell.length_c   1.000
_cell.angle_alpha   90.00
_cell.angle_beta   90.00
_cell.angle_gamma   90.00
#
_symmetry.space_group_name_H-M   'P 1'
#
loop_
_entity.id
_entity.type
_entity.pdbx_description
1 polymer ?
#
loop_
_entity_poly.entity_id
_entity_poly.type
_entity_poly.pdbx_seq_one_letter_code
_entity_poly.pdbx_strand_id
1 'polypeptide(L)'
;MKVYLVGGAVRDALLRLPVKDKDWVVVGATPQQLLDAGYQQVGRDFPVFLHPQSREEYALARTERKSGSGYTGFTCYAAADVTLEQDLLRRDLTINALAQDADGQIIDPYGGQADLRQRLLRHVSPAFSEDPLRVLRVARFAARYAHLGFRIADETMALMRAMADAGELAHLTPERVWKETESALTTRNPQVFFQTLRDCRALKVLFPEVDALYGVPAPAKWHPEIDTGLHTLMTITMAAMLSPEVDVRFATLCHDLGKGLTPKALWPRHHGHGPAGVKLVEQLCARLRVPNELRDLAKLVAEFHDLIHTLPILQPKTLVKLFDNIDAWRKPHRVP
;
A
#
# COMPACT_ATOMS: atom_id res chain seq x y z
N MET A 1 -7.52 -7.29 -34.42
CA MET A 1 -7.47 -6.72 -33.06
C MET A 1 -8.52 -7.40 -32.20
N LYS A 2 -8.11 -8.03 -31.09
CA LYS A 2 -9.04 -8.54 -30.06
C LYS A 2 -8.88 -7.71 -28.80
N VAL A 3 -9.98 -7.37 -28.15
CA VAL A 3 -10.01 -6.52 -26.95
C VAL A 3 -10.60 -7.34 -25.80
N TYR A 4 -9.95 -7.29 -24.65
CA TYR A 4 -10.35 -8.02 -23.45
C TYR A 4 -10.43 -7.06 -22.26
N LEU A 5 -11.51 -7.15 -21.49
CA LEU A 5 -11.57 -6.53 -20.17
C LEU A 5 -10.69 -7.36 -19.23
N VAL A 6 -9.84 -6.74 -18.42
CA VAL A 6 -8.86 -7.47 -17.62
C VAL A 6 -8.75 -6.98 -16.18
N GLY A 7 -8.18 -7.82 -15.32
CA GLY A 7 -7.71 -7.41 -14.00
C GLY A 7 -8.80 -7.01 -13.03
N GLY A 8 -8.71 -5.77 -12.55
CA GLY A 8 -9.51 -5.31 -11.41
C GLY A 8 -11.01 -5.35 -11.68
N ALA A 9 -11.42 -4.98 -12.89
CA ALA A 9 -12.82 -4.97 -13.29
C ALA A 9 -13.43 -6.38 -13.29
N VAL A 10 -12.75 -7.35 -13.90
CA VAL A 10 -13.21 -8.75 -13.97
C VAL A 10 -13.28 -9.36 -12.56
N ARG A 11 -12.21 -9.19 -11.78
CA ARG A 11 -12.12 -9.67 -10.40
C ARG A 11 -13.23 -9.10 -9.52
N ASP A 12 -13.39 -7.78 -9.53
CA ASP A 12 -14.35 -7.10 -8.65
C ASP A 12 -15.79 -7.45 -9.08
N ALA A 13 -16.07 -7.60 -10.38
CA ALA A 13 -17.36 -8.10 -10.88
C ALA A 13 -17.67 -9.53 -10.38
N LEU A 14 -16.71 -10.46 -10.46
CA LEU A 14 -16.86 -11.82 -9.93
C LEU A 14 -17.07 -11.86 -8.40
N LEU A 15 -16.50 -10.88 -7.70
CA LEU A 15 -16.69 -10.67 -6.26
C LEU A 15 -17.98 -9.92 -5.90
N ARG A 16 -18.76 -9.48 -6.91
CA ARG A 16 -19.94 -8.62 -6.74
C ARG A 16 -19.64 -7.30 -6.01
N LEU A 17 -18.46 -6.75 -6.26
CA LEU A 17 -18.03 -5.44 -5.79
C LEU A 17 -18.26 -4.39 -6.87
N PRO A 18 -18.42 -3.10 -6.52
CA PRO A 18 -18.47 -2.02 -7.49
C PRO A 18 -17.18 -1.97 -8.33
N VAL A 19 -17.34 -2.01 -9.66
CA VAL A 19 -16.25 -1.80 -10.61
C VAL A 19 -16.05 -0.30 -10.77
N LYS A 20 -14.87 0.20 -10.38
CA LYS A 20 -14.52 1.62 -10.49
C LYS A 20 -13.85 1.94 -11.83
N ASP A 21 -12.83 1.17 -12.15
CA ASP A 21 -11.97 1.37 -13.32
C ASP A 21 -12.03 0.14 -14.21
N LYS A 22 -12.04 0.35 -15.52
CA LYS A 22 -12.00 -0.70 -16.54
C LYS A 22 -10.70 -0.60 -17.31
N ASP A 23 -9.87 -1.62 -17.14
CA ASP A 23 -8.63 -1.77 -17.88
C ASP A 23 -8.87 -2.75 -19.03
N TRP A 24 -8.44 -2.37 -20.23
CA TRP A 24 -8.58 -3.18 -21.43
C TRP A 24 -7.22 -3.60 -21.97
N VAL A 25 -7.10 -4.84 -22.43
CA VAL A 25 -5.92 -5.35 -23.15
C VAL A 25 -6.28 -5.60 -24.60
N VAL A 26 -5.41 -5.11 -25.48
CA VAL A 26 -5.52 -5.23 -26.92
C VAL A 26 -4.46 -6.21 -27.44
N VAL A 27 -4.91 -7.28 -28.09
CA VAL A 27 -4.07 -8.34 -28.64
C VAL A 27 -4.15 -8.34 -30.17
N GLY A 28 -3.02 -8.64 -30.82
CA GLY A 28 -2.95 -8.69 -32.29
C GLY A 28 -3.17 -7.33 -32.94
N ALA A 29 -2.61 -6.28 -32.34
CA ALA A 29 -2.57 -4.93 -32.88
C ALA A 29 -1.20 -4.29 -32.65
N THR A 30 -0.87 -3.27 -33.45
CA THR A 30 0.33 -2.45 -33.29
C THR A 30 -0.04 -1.06 -32.72
N PRO A 31 0.94 -0.32 -32.14
CA PRO A 31 0.73 1.06 -31.69
C PRO A 31 0.14 1.94 -32.80
N GLN A 32 0.67 1.83 -34.03
CA GLN A 32 0.21 2.63 -35.16
C GLN A 32 -1.27 2.35 -35.47
N GLN A 33 -1.72 1.10 -35.42
CA GLN A 33 -3.13 0.75 -35.65
C GLN A 33 -4.08 1.38 -34.63
N LEU A 34 -3.65 1.51 -33.37
CA LEU A 34 -4.43 2.21 -32.34
C LEU A 34 -4.48 3.72 -32.58
N LEU A 35 -3.35 4.33 -32.95
CA LEU A 35 -3.28 5.74 -33.30
C LEU A 35 -4.15 6.07 -34.53
N ASP A 36 -4.09 5.23 -35.56
CA ASP A 36 -4.91 5.35 -36.77
C ASP A 36 -6.40 5.19 -36.45
N ALA A 37 -6.75 4.40 -35.43
CA ALA A 37 -8.10 4.26 -34.91
C ALA A 37 -8.54 5.40 -33.97
N GLY A 38 -7.71 6.43 -33.78
CA GLY A 38 -8.02 7.63 -33.01
C GLY A 38 -7.75 7.52 -31.50
N TYR A 39 -7.06 6.47 -31.06
CA TYR A 39 -6.66 6.36 -29.66
C TYR A 39 -5.52 7.34 -29.34
N GLN A 40 -5.50 7.84 -28.11
CA GLN A 40 -4.47 8.77 -27.65
C GLN A 40 -3.46 8.05 -26.75
N GLN A 41 -2.18 7.99 -27.15
CA GLN A 41 -1.14 7.38 -26.32
C GLN A 41 -0.90 8.20 -25.04
N VAL A 42 -0.78 7.50 -23.91
CA VAL A 42 -0.49 8.08 -22.59
C VAL A 42 0.72 7.38 -21.98
N GLY A 43 1.70 8.18 -21.56
CA GLY A 43 2.99 7.68 -21.09
C GLY A 43 3.95 7.37 -22.24
N ARG A 44 5.25 7.56 -22.00
CA ARG A 44 6.29 7.34 -23.01
C ARG A 44 6.78 5.89 -23.04
N ASP A 45 6.85 5.25 -21.88
CA ASP A 45 7.56 3.97 -21.72
C ASP A 45 6.64 2.74 -21.83
N PHE A 46 5.33 2.94 -21.74
CA PHE A 46 4.33 1.88 -21.79
C PHE A 46 3.28 2.17 -22.88
N PRO A 47 2.91 1.16 -23.69
CA PRO A 47 1.94 1.33 -24.78
C PRO A 47 0.51 1.30 -24.24
N VAL A 48 0.17 2.29 -23.41
CA VAL A 48 -1.19 2.54 -22.89
C VAL A 48 -1.81 3.67 -23.70
N PHE A 49 -3.08 3.49 -24.06
CA PHE A 49 -3.82 4.41 -24.90
C PHE A 49 -5.19 4.72 -24.29
N LEU A 50 -5.68 5.93 -24.46
CA LEU A 50 -7.05 6.30 -24.11
C LEU A 50 -7.97 6.11 -25.29
N HIS A 51 -9.09 5.44 -25.06
CA HIS A 51 -10.13 5.27 -26.06
C HIS A 51 -10.74 6.64 -26.48
N PRO A 52 -10.99 6.88 -27.77
CA PRO A 52 -11.39 8.20 -28.26
C PRO A 52 -12.71 8.72 -27.66
N GLN A 53 -13.68 7.83 -27.42
CA GLN A 53 -14.99 8.19 -26.87
C GLN A 53 -15.08 8.01 -25.35
N SER A 54 -14.83 6.81 -24.84
CA SER A 54 -14.99 6.51 -23.40
C SER A 54 -13.86 7.06 -22.53
N ARG A 55 -12.70 7.38 -23.10
CA ARG A 55 -11.48 7.77 -22.38
C ARG A 55 -10.98 6.72 -21.38
N GLU A 56 -11.42 5.46 -21.52
CA GLU A 56 -10.91 4.32 -20.75
C GLU A 56 -9.51 3.90 -21.23
N GLU A 57 -8.77 3.19 -20.38
CA GLU A 57 -7.38 2.78 -20.64
C GLU A 57 -7.30 1.44 -21.41
N TYR A 58 -6.59 1.45 -22.54
CA TYR A 58 -6.35 0.32 -23.43
C TYR A 58 -4.85 0.10 -23.57
N ALA A 59 -4.35 -0.98 -22.99
CA ALA A 59 -2.96 -1.37 -23.08
C ALA A 59 -2.75 -2.41 -24.18
N LEU A 60 -1.70 -2.26 -25.00
CA LEU A 60 -1.26 -3.36 -25.85
C LEU A 60 -0.69 -4.49 -24.99
N ALA A 61 -1.01 -5.73 -25.38
CA ALA A 61 -0.43 -6.91 -24.77
C ALA A 61 1.11 -6.85 -24.85
N ARG A 62 1.76 -7.14 -23.73
CA ARG A 62 3.21 -6.96 -23.61
C ARG A 62 3.90 -8.05 -22.81
N THR A 63 5.18 -8.22 -23.11
CA THR A 63 6.12 -8.90 -22.23
C THR A 63 7.12 -7.89 -21.71
N GLU A 64 7.54 -8.05 -20.47
CA GLU A 64 8.56 -7.23 -19.86
C GLU A 64 9.78 -8.12 -19.63
N ARG A 65 11.00 -7.62 -19.85
CA ARG A 65 12.23 -8.33 -19.51
C ARG A 65 13.10 -7.45 -18.64
N LYS A 66 13.55 -7.97 -17.50
CA LYS A 66 14.51 -7.29 -16.63
C LYS A 66 15.85 -7.16 -17.38
N SER A 67 16.25 -5.94 -17.69
CA SER A 67 17.52 -5.55 -18.33
C SER A 67 18.53 -4.94 -17.35
N GLY A 68 18.16 -4.72 -16.08
CA GLY A 68 19.05 -4.19 -15.04
C GLY A 68 18.44 -4.23 -13.63
N SER A 69 19.16 -3.67 -12.65
CA SER A 69 18.66 -3.47 -11.29
C SER A 69 17.82 -2.19 -11.18
N GLY A 70 16.70 -2.22 -10.46
CA GLY A 70 15.82 -1.06 -10.27
C GLY A 70 14.77 -0.86 -11.36
N TYR A 71 13.96 0.20 -11.24
CA TYR A 71 12.76 0.46 -12.04
C TYR A 71 13.03 0.72 -13.54
N THR A 72 14.18 1.31 -13.89
CA THR A 72 14.56 1.56 -15.29
C THR A 72 15.12 0.32 -15.99
N GLY A 73 15.28 -0.79 -15.26
CA GLY A 73 15.79 -2.04 -15.77
C GLY A 73 14.73 -2.92 -16.42
N PHE A 74 13.71 -2.37 -17.07
CA PHE A 74 12.72 -3.17 -17.81
C PHE A 74 12.64 -2.71 -19.25
N THR A 75 12.89 -3.62 -20.19
CA THR A 75 12.55 -3.43 -21.61
C THR A 75 11.17 -4.02 -21.85
N CYS A 76 10.23 -3.18 -22.28
CA CYS A 76 8.89 -3.59 -22.68
C CYS A 76 8.92 -4.02 -24.16
N TYR A 77 8.56 -5.27 -24.43
CA TYR A 77 8.31 -5.77 -25.78
C TYR A 77 6.80 -5.90 -25.98
N ALA A 78 6.24 -4.99 -26.78
CA ALA A 78 4.83 -5.00 -27.17
C ALA A 78 4.76 -5.10 -28.69
N ALA A 79 4.31 -6.24 -29.18
CA ALA A 79 4.21 -6.55 -30.58
C ALA A 79 2.95 -7.39 -30.83
N ALA A 80 2.53 -7.47 -32.09
CA ALA A 80 1.27 -8.11 -32.45
C ALA A 80 1.25 -9.63 -32.19
N ASP A 81 2.42 -10.24 -32.00
CA ASP A 81 2.62 -11.65 -31.69
C ASP A 81 2.53 -11.98 -30.20
N VAL A 82 2.51 -10.97 -29.31
CA VAL A 82 2.32 -11.18 -27.87
C VAL A 82 0.89 -11.66 -27.61
N THR A 83 0.77 -12.85 -27.03
CA THR A 83 -0.53 -13.46 -26.73
C THR A 83 -1.13 -12.90 -25.44
N LEU A 84 -2.45 -13.03 -25.29
CA LEU A 84 -3.14 -12.70 -24.03
C LEU A 84 -2.54 -13.46 -22.85
N GLU A 85 -2.26 -14.75 -23.05
CA GLU A 85 -1.69 -15.61 -22.00
C GLU A 85 -0.32 -15.13 -21.52
N GLN A 86 0.53 -14.67 -22.46
CA GLN A 86 1.84 -14.09 -22.14
C GLN A 86 1.73 -12.77 -21.38
N ASP A 87 0.76 -11.91 -21.71
CA ASP A 87 0.48 -10.68 -20.94
C ASP A 87 0.01 -11.01 -19.51
N LEU A 88 -0.96 -11.92 -19.39
CA LEU A 88 -1.51 -12.34 -18.12
C LEU A 88 -0.45 -13.00 -17.22
N LEU A 89 0.54 -13.71 -17.79
CA LEU A 89 1.66 -14.33 -17.06
C LEU A 89 2.47 -13.32 -16.24
N ARG A 90 2.56 -12.09 -16.75
CA ARG A 90 3.39 -11.02 -16.18
C ARG A 90 2.68 -10.30 -15.04
N ARG A 91 1.41 -10.57 -14.77
CA ARG A 91 0.65 -9.92 -13.69
C ARG A 91 1.10 -10.39 -12.31
N ASP A 92 0.69 -9.63 -11.29
CA ASP A 92 1.08 -9.88 -9.90
C ASP A 92 0.35 -11.11 -9.33
N LEU A 93 -0.97 -11.10 -9.34
CA LEU A 93 -1.82 -12.11 -8.72
C LEU A 93 -2.70 -12.84 -9.74
N THR A 94 -2.97 -14.13 -9.52
CA THR A 94 -3.86 -14.96 -10.35
C THR A 94 -5.24 -14.34 -10.48
N ILE A 95 -5.78 -13.81 -9.40
CA ILE A 95 -7.08 -13.11 -9.38
C ILE A 95 -7.10 -11.83 -10.21
N ASN A 96 -5.93 -11.26 -10.54
CA ASN A 96 -5.78 -10.11 -11.43
C ASN A 96 -5.38 -10.54 -12.85
N ALA A 97 -5.08 -11.81 -13.07
CA ALA A 97 -4.75 -12.42 -14.34
C ALA A 97 -5.97 -13.07 -15.02
N LEU A 98 -7.14 -12.46 -14.78
CA LEU A 98 -8.41 -12.82 -15.43
C LEU A 98 -8.68 -11.85 -16.57
N ALA A 99 -9.19 -12.39 -17.68
CA ALA A 99 -9.65 -11.64 -18.82
C ALA A 99 -11.09 -12.02 -19.17
N GLN A 100 -11.84 -11.10 -19.75
CA GLN A 100 -13.19 -11.30 -20.24
C GLN A 100 -13.27 -10.78 -21.68
N ASP A 101 -13.80 -11.60 -22.58
CA ASP A 101 -14.02 -11.20 -23.98
C ASP A 101 -15.35 -10.46 -24.18
N ALA A 102 -15.63 -10.08 -25.43
CA ALA A 102 -16.84 -9.35 -25.81
C ALA A 102 -18.13 -10.15 -25.61
N ASP A 103 -18.06 -11.48 -25.66
CA ASP A 103 -19.20 -12.39 -25.44
C ASP A 103 -19.42 -12.67 -23.94
N GLY A 104 -18.52 -12.18 -23.09
CA GLY A 104 -18.56 -12.33 -21.64
C GLY A 104 -17.93 -13.62 -21.13
N GLN A 105 -17.23 -14.37 -21.97
CA GLN A 105 -16.47 -15.55 -21.54
C GLN A 105 -15.23 -15.11 -20.76
N ILE A 106 -15.04 -15.75 -19.61
CA ILE A 106 -13.85 -15.55 -18.77
C ILE A 106 -12.72 -16.46 -19.25
N ILE A 107 -11.58 -15.87 -19.53
CA ILE A 107 -10.31 -16.52 -19.87
C ILE A 107 -9.42 -16.49 -18.63
N ASP A 108 -9.06 -17.67 -18.16
CA ASP A 108 -8.34 -17.87 -16.89
C ASP A 108 -7.27 -18.97 -17.01
N PRO A 109 -6.14 -18.69 -17.68
CA PRO A 109 -5.07 -19.67 -17.85
C PRO A 109 -4.32 -20.01 -16.55
N TYR A 110 -4.42 -19.17 -15.51
CA TYR A 110 -3.63 -19.27 -14.27
C TYR A 110 -4.46 -19.61 -13.02
N GLY A 111 -5.73 -19.98 -13.17
CA GLY A 111 -6.57 -20.45 -12.07
C GLY A 111 -7.07 -19.37 -11.11
N GLY A 112 -7.13 -18.11 -11.54
CA GLY A 112 -7.61 -16.98 -10.74
C GLY A 112 -9.05 -17.13 -10.24
N GLN A 113 -9.94 -17.80 -10.97
CA GLN A 113 -11.31 -18.07 -10.51
C GLN A 113 -11.32 -19.06 -9.35
N ALA A 114 -10.43 -20.06 -9.35
CA ALA A 114 -10.30 -21.00 -8.25
C ALA A 114 -9.77 -20.31 -6.99
N ASP A 115 -8.73 -19.49 -7.13
CA ASP A 115 -8.17 -18.70 -6.03
C ASP A 115 -9.19 -17.67 -5.49
N LEU A 116 -10.00 -17.04 -6.35
CA LEU A 116 -11.10 -16.15 -5.94
C LEU A 116 -12.13 -16.88 -5.07
N ARG A 117 -12.53 -18.11 -5.45
CA ARG A 117 -13.45 -18.93 -4.65
C ARG A 117 -12.84 -19.34 -3.31
N GLN A 118 -11.54 -19.66 -3.30
CA GLN A 118 -10.80 -20.06 -2.10
C GLN A 118 -10.33 -18.88 -1.24
N ARG A 119 -10.56 -17.63 -1.69
CA ARG A 119 -10.09 -16.40 -1.04
C ARG A 119 -8.55 -16.39 -0.89
N LEU A 120 -7.84 -16.74 -1.97
CA LEU A 120 -6.38 -16.78 -1.99
C LEU A 120 -5.78 -15.64 -2.83
N LEU A 121 -4.75 -15.02 -2.30
CA LEU A 121 -3.85 -14.12 -3.03
C LEU A 121 -2.60 -14.93 -3.41
N ARG A 122 -2.59 -15.42 -4.65
CA ARG A 122 -1.52 -16.26 -5.21
C ARG A 122 -0.81 -15.53 -6.34
N HIS A 123 0.53 -15.57 -6.35
CA HIS A 123 1.30 -15.01 -7.46
C HIS A 123 1.10 -15.81 -8.75
N VAL A 124 1.15 -15.14 -9.91
CA VAL A 124 0.90 -15.80 -11.20
C VAL A 124 2.05 -16.72 -11.61
N SER A 125 3.28 -16.22 -11.52
CA SER A 125 4.45 -16.89 -12.08
C SER A 125 5.76 -16.43 -11.41
N PRO A 126 6.89 -17.13 -11.64
CA PRO A 126 8.20 -16.72 -11.11
C PRO A 126 8.62 -15.29 -11.48
N ALA A 127 8.04 -14.72 -12.55
CA ALA A 127 8.24 -13.33 -12.94
C ALA A 127 7.80 -12.32 -11.86
N PHE A 128 7.05 -12.76 -10.85
CA PHE A 128 6.74 -11.97 -9.66
C PHE A 128 8.00 -11.38 -9.00
N SER A 129 9.09 -12.14 -8.96
CA SER A 129 10.33 -11.69 -8.30
C SER A 129 11.06 -10.58 -9.06
N GLU A 130 10.66 -10.28 -10.30
CA GLU A 130 11.34 -9.28 -11.11
C GLU A 130 11.04 -7.84 -10.62
N ASP A 131 9.82 -7.57 -10.11
CA ASP A 131 9.43 -6.26 -9.56
C ASP A 131 9.17 -6.34 -8.04
N PRO A 132 10.09 -5.82 -7.19
CA PRO A 132 9.91 -5.85 -5.74
C PRO A 132 8.68 -5.10 -5.24
N LEU A 133 8.06 -4.21 -6.04
CA LEU A 133 6.84 -3.52 -5.64
C LEU A 133 5.68 -4.49 -5.44
N ARG A 134 5.73 -5.68 -6.06
CA ARG A 134 4.66 -6.67 -5.92
C ARG A 134 4.50 -7.15 -4.49
N VAL A 135 5.53 -7.10 -3.64
CA VAL A 135 5.41 -7.39 -2.20
C VAL A 135 4.43 -6.40 -1.53
N LEU A 136 4.58 -5.10 -1.80
CA LEU A 136 3.70 -4.05 -1.30
C LEU A 136 2.29 -4.17 -1.89
N ARG A 137 2.17 -4.48 -3.18
CA ARG A 137 0.86 -4.69 -3.83
C ARG A 137 0.10 -5.85 -3.21
N VAL A 138 0.76 -6.98 -2.94
CA VAL A 138 0.14 -8.13 -2.28
C VAL A 138 -0.29 -7.76 -0.87
N ALA A 139 0.53 -7.06 -0.09
CA ALA A 139 0.14 -6.55 1.24
C ALA A 139 -1.07 -5.61 1.16
N ARG A 140 -1.14 -4.74 0.15
CA ARG A 140 -2.28 -3.84 -0.08
C ARG A 140 -3.54 -4.63 -0.45
N PHE A 141 -3.42 -5.64 -1.30
CA PHE A 141 -4.54 -6.51 -1.65
C PHE A 141 -5.03 -7.34 -0.45
N ALA A 142 -4.12 -7.80 0.40
CA ALA A 142 -4.47 -8.44 1.67
C ALA A 142 -5.28 -7.49 2.56
N ALA A 143 -4.84 -6.24 2.72
CA ALA A 143 -5.59 -5.23 3.46
C ALA A 143 -6.95 -4.89 2.83
N ARG A 144 -7.00 -4.73 1.50
CA ARG A 144 -8.24 -4.43 0.77
C ARG A 144 -9.28 -5.53 0.93
N TYR A 145 -8.87 -6.80 0.89
CA TYR A 145 -9.78 -7.96 0.85
C TYR A 145 -9.85 -8.77 2.15
N ALA A 146 -9.20 -8.32 3.23
CA ALA A 146 -9.25 -8.99 4.53
C ALA A 146 -10.68 -9.21 5.03
N HIS A 147 -11.56 -8.20 4.88
CA HIS A 147 -12.97 -8.30 5.26
C HIS A 147 -13.78 -9.34 4.45
N LEU A 148 -13.25 -9.85 3.34
CA LEU A 148 -13.85 -10.93 2.54
C LEU A 148 -13.22 -12.30 2.86
N GLY A 149 -12.33 -12.37 3.85
CA GLY A 149 -11.64 -13.59 4.26
C GLY A 149 -10.47 -13.98 3.37
N PHE A 150 -9.90 -13.06 2.59
CA PHE A 150 -8.72 -13.36 1.79
C PHE A 150 -7.47 -13.59 2.65
N ARG A 151 -6.69 -14.59 2.26
CA ARG A 151 -5.35 -14.86 2.80
C ARG A 151 -4.33 -14.96 1.67
N ILE A 152 -3.06 -14.72 1.99
CA ILE A 152 -1.96 -14.92 1.05
C ILE A 152 -1.67 -16.42 0.98
N ALA A 153 -1.46 -16.94 -0.23
CA ALA A 153 -1.09 -18.34 -0.42
C ALA A 153 0.34 -18.59 0.09
N ASP A 154 0.59 -19.78 0.65
CA ASP A 154 1.80 -20.04 1.43
C ASP A 154 3.07 -19.90 0.58
N GLU A 155 3.04 -20.37 -0.66
CA GLU A 155 4.16 -20.21 -1.59
C GLU A 155 4.37 -18.76 -2.05
N THR A 156 3.32 -17.95 -2.06
CA THR A 156 3.44 -16.50 -2.33
C THR A 156 4.08 -15.77 -1.13
N MET A 157 3.70 -16.13 0.10
CA MET A 157 4.34 -15.61 1.31
C MET A 157 5.82 -16.02 1.38
N ALA A 158 6.14 -17.27 1.04
CA ALA A 158 7.52 -17.74 0.96
C ALA A 158 8.35 -16.96 -0.07
N LEU A 159 7.78 -16.69 -1.24
CA LEU A 159 8.42 -15.88 -2.28
C LEU A 159 8.68 -14.44 -1.81
N MET A 160 7.70 -13.80 -1.18
CA MET A 160 7.85 -12.45 -0.62
C MET A 160 8.96 -12.38 0.44
N ARG A 161 9.08 -13.40 1.30
CA ARG A 161 10.18 -13.52 2.28
C ARG A 161 11.54 -13.64 1.58
N ALA A 162 11.64 -14.50 0.57
CA ALA A 162 12.87 -14.68 -0.19
C ALA A 162 13.33 -13.37 -0.86
N MET A 163 12.39 -12.60 -1.42
CA MET A 163 12.68 -11.28 -2.01
C MET A 163 13.14 -10.25 -0.97
N ALA A 164 12.55 -10.26 0.23
CA ALA A 164 12.96 -9.39 1.33
C ALA A 164 14.38 -9.75 1.82
N ASP A 165 14.66 -11.05 2.01
CA ASP A 165 15.96 -11.55 2.45
C ASP A 165 17.07 -11.30 1.40
N ALA A 166 16.71 -11.30 0.10
CA ALA A 166 17.63 -10.98 -0.99
C ALA A 166 17.98 -9.48 -1.12
N GLY A 167 17.31 -8.61 -0.35
CA GLY A 167 17.58 -7.17 -0.35
C GLY A 167 16.94 -6.38 -1.51
N GLU A 168 16.14 -7.03 -2.36
CA GLU A 168 15.50 -6.41 -3.54
C GLU A 168 14.63 -5.19 -3.17
N LEU A 169 14.04 -5.20 -1.98
CA LEU A 169 13.17 -4.11 -1.49
C LEU A 169 13.92 -2.80 -1.29
N ALA A 170 15.24 -2.82 -1.04
CA ALA A 170 16.04 -1.62 -0.86
C ALA A 170 16.21 -0.80 -2.15
N HIS A 171 15.91 -1.41 -3.32
CA HIS A 171 15.98 -0.75 -4.62
C HIS A 171 14.66 -0.08 -5.03
N LEU A 172 13.62 -0.13 -4.19
CA LEU A 172 12.36 0.52 -4.47
C LEU A 172 12.48 2.04 -4.37
N THR A 173 11.86 2.75 -5.32
CA THR A 173 11.78 4.20 -5.23
C THR A 173 10.81 4.62 -4.13
N PRO A 174 11.16 5.62 -3.30
CA PRO A 174 10.32 6.12 -2.21
C PRO A 174 8.87 6.38 -2.58
N GLU A 175 8.64 7.02 -3.73
CA GLU A 175 7.33 7.45 -4.19
C GLU A 175 6.42 6.25 -4.50
N ARG A 176 6.99 5.14 -5.03
CA ARG A 176 6.23 3.91 -5.28
C ARG A 176 5.86 3.23 -3.96
N VAL A 177 6.76 3.23 -2.98
CA VAL A 177 6.46 2.70 -1.63
C VAL A 177 5.35 3.51 -0.97
N TRP A 178 5.44 4.84 -1.04
CA TRP A 178 4.42 5.72 -0.49
C TRP A 178 3.05 5.52 -1.16
N LYS A 179 3.00 5.47 -2.50
CA LYS A 179 1.73 5.27 -3.22
C LYS A 179 0.99 4.00 -2.79
N GLU A 180 1.71 2.89 -2.61
CA GLU A 180 1.11 1.64 -2.12
C GLU A 180 0.69 1.76 -0.65
N THR A 181 1.45 2.48 0.17
CA THR A 181 1.16 2.72 1.60
C THR A 181 -0.08 3.59 1.80
N GLU A 182 -0.16 4.71 1.09
CA GLU A 182 -1.33 5.60 1.05
C GLU A 182 -2.57 4.83 0.60
N SER A 183 -2.45 4.05 -0.48
CA SER A 183 -3.54 3.21 -0.95
C SER A 183 -3.94 2.16 0.08
N ALA A 184 -3.01 1.57 0.82
CA ALA A 184 -3.31 0.64 1.91
C ALA A 184 -3.99 1.32 3.10
N LEU A 185 -3.57 2.54 3.46
CA LEU A 185 -4.16 3.34 4.53
C LEU A 185 -5.63 3.67 4.27
N THR A 186 -6.05 3.84 3.01
CA THR A 186 -7.47 4.06 2.65
C THR A 186 -8.36 2.83 2.77
N THR A 187 -7.79 1.62 2.93
CA THR A 187 -8.58 0.39 3.00
C THR A 187 -9.39 0.28 4.29
N ARG A 188 -10.29 -0.71 4.35
CA ARG A 188 -11.04 -1.03 5.58
C ARG A 188 -10.15 -1.64 6.67
N ASN A 189 -9.07 -2.31 6.29
CA ASN A 189 -8.22 -3.06 7.20
C ASN A 189 -6.73 -2.72 7.00
N PRO A 190 -6.34 -1.44 7.18
CA PRO A 190 -4.96 -0.99 6.92
C PRO A 190 -3.92 -1.68 7.80
N GLN A 191 -4.28 -2.14 8.98
CA GLN A 191 -3.39 -2.90 9.86
C GLN A 191 -2.87 -4.20 9.21
N VAL A 192 -3.65 -4.81 8.31
CA VAL A 192 -3.26 -6.06 7.63
C VAL A 192 -2.10 -5.81 6.66
N PHE A 193 -1.98 -4.61 6.10
CA PHE A 193 -0.85 -4.24 5.25
C PHE A 193 0.45 -4.30 6.04
N PHE A 194 0.51 -3.61 7.18
CA PHE A 194 1.71 -3.58 8.03
C PHE A 194 2.02 -4.95 8.66
N GLN A 195 0.98 -5.69 9.07
CA GLN A 195 1.16 -7.07 9.54
C GLN A 195 1.74 -7.96 8.43
N THR A 196 1.21 -7.89 7.22
CA THR A 196 1.72 -8.66 6.07
C THR A 196 3.19 -8.33 5.79
N LEU A 197 3.53 -7.02 5.77
CA LEU A 197 4.92 -6.60 5.57
C LEU A 197 5.83 -7.14 6.68
N ARG A 198 5.35 -7.24 7.92
CA ARG A 198 6.10 -7.86 9.01
C ARG A 198 6.26 -9.36 8.81
N ASP A 199 5.18 -10.05 8.48
CA ASP A 199 5.15 -11.50 8.26
C ASP A 199 6.09 -11.94 7.13
N CYS A 200 6.27 -11.09 6.11
CA CYS A 200 7.23 -11.30 5.03
C CYS A 200 8.61 -10.63 5.24
N ARG A 201 8.86 -10.04 6.43
CA ARG A 201 10.11 -9.34 6.81
C ARG A 201 10.41 -8.04 6.05
N ALA A 202 9.51 -7.59 5.18
CA ALA A 202 9.61 -6.32 4.48
C ALA A 202 9.49 -5.09 5.39
N LEU A 203 8.75 -5.19 6.51
CA LEU A 203 8.49 -4.06 7.41
C LEU A 203 9.80 -3.45 7.94
N LYS A 204 10.75 -4.29 8.37
CA LYS A 204 12.05 -3.84 8.87
C LYS A 204 12.84 -3.02 7.86
N VAL A 205 12.67 -3.30 6.57
CA VAL A 205 13.38 -2.60 5.48
C VAL A 205 12.67 -1.30 5.13
N LEU A 206 11.34 -1.34 5.01
CA LEU A 206 10.54 -0.22 4.49
C LEU A 206 10.13 0.78 5.58
N PHE A 207 9.86 0.30 6.79
CA PHE A 207 9.39 1.06 7.96
C PHE A 207 10.13 0.61 9.23
N PRO A 208 11.47 0.75 9.28
CA PRO A 208 12.26 0.34 10.45
C PRO A 208 11.78 0.99 11.76
N GLU A 209 11.23 2.20 11.70
CA GLU A 209 10.69 2.93 12.85
C GLU A 209 9.44 2.23 13.43
N VAL A 210 8.61 1.62 12.57
CA VAL A 210 7.42 0.85 12.99
C VAL A 210 7.84 -0.54 13.47
N ASP A 211 8.78 -1.19 12.76
CA ASP A 211 9.30 -2.51 13.15
C ASP A 211 9.94 -2.48 14.55
N ALA A 212 10.61 -1.38 14.90
CA ALA A 212 11.25 -1.16 16.19
C ALA A 212 10.29 -1.08 17.40
N LEU A 213 8.98 -0.95 17.17
CA LEU A 213 7.98 -0.93 18.25
C LEU A 213 7.65 -2.33 18.77
N TYR A 214 7.86 -3.36 17.97
CA TYR A 214 7.55 -4.72 18.39
C TYR A 214 8.54 -5.22 19.44
N GLY A 215 8.02 -5.84 20.48
CA GLY A 215 8.76 -6.25 21.67
C GLY A 215 9.01 -5.12 22.68
N VAL A 216 8.56 -3.89 22.41
CA VAL A 216 8.62 -2.76 23.35
C VAL A 216 7.38 -2.81 24.25
N PRO A 217 7.52 -3.05 25.56
CA PRO A 217 6.39 -3.22 26.47
C PRO A 217 5.80 -1.87 26.90
N ALA A 218 4.49 -1.72 26.78
CA ALA A 218 3.69 -0.61 27.26
C ALA A 218 2.99 -0.95 28.60
N PRO A 219 2.55 0.06 29.38
CA PRO A 219 1.93 -0.19 30.68
C PRO A 219 0.60 -0.97 30.58
N ALA A 220 0.55 -2.16 31.17
CA ALA A 220 -0.60 -3.07 31.11
C ALA A 220 -1.94 -2.47 31.58
N LYS A 221 -1.90 -1.44 32.43
CA LYS A 221 -3.10 -0.72 32.89
C LYS A 221 -3.90 -0.12 31.73
N TRP A 222 -3.22 0.39 30.71
CA TRP A 222 -3.81 1.08 29.57
C TRP A 222 -3.64 0.29 28.26
N HIS A 223 -2.64 -0.59 28.22
CA HIS A 223 -2.24 -1.39 27.06
C HIS A 223 -2.21 -2.88 27.46
N PRO A 224 -3.37 -3.55 27.58
CA PRO A 224 -3.42 -4.97 27.98
C PRO A 224 -2.67 -5.91 27.01
N GLU A 225 -2.52 -5.51 25.75
CA GLU A 225 -1.70 -6.18 24.73
C GLU A 225 -0.20 -6.17 25.03
N ILE A 226 0.25 -5.23 25.89
CA ILE A 226 1.64 -4.98 26.30
C ILE A 226 2.56 -4.58 25.14
N ASP A 227 2.48 -5.19 23.96
CA ASP A 227 3.38 -4.92 22.84
C ASP A 227 3.00 -3.63 22.09
N THR A 228 3.94 -2.68 21.99
CA THR A 228 3.71 -1.39 21.32
C THR A 228 3.49 -1.54 19.81
N GLY A 229 4.08 -2.55 19.17
CA GLY A 229 3.83 -2.86 17.77
C GLY A 229 2.40 -3.36 17.53
N LEU A 230 1.92 -4.26 18.38
CA LEU A 230 0.51 -4.70 18.36
C LEU A 230 -0.44 -3.56 18.68
N HIS A 231 -0.14 -2.74 19.68
CA HIS A 231 -0.89 -1.53 20.01
C HIS A 231 -1.05 -0.62 18.79
N THR A 232 0.05 -0.38 18.06
CA THR A 232 0.05 0.43 16.84
C THR A 232 -0.89 -0.10 15.78
N LEU A 233 -0.96 -1.42 15.59
CA LEU A 233 -1.92 -2.03 14.65
C LEU A 233 -3.37 -1.88 15.14
N MET A 234 -3.61 -1.97 16.45
CA MET A 234 -4.93 -1.78 17.05
C MET A 234 -5.41 -0.33 16.89
N THR A 235 -4.56 0.67 17.14
CA THR A 235 -4.92 2.08 16.99
C THR A 235 -5.20 2.45 15.53
N ILE A 236 -4.42 1.95 14.57
CA ILE A 236 -4.70 2.11 13.14
C ILE A 236 -6.04 1.49 12.75
N THR A 237 -6.37 0.32 13.31
CA THR A 237 -7.69 -0.32 13.09
C THR A 237 -8.81 0.61 13.56
N MET A 238 -8.67 1.19 14.77
CA MET A 238 -9.64 2.13 15.31
C MET A 238 -9.73 3.41 14.48
N ALA A 239 -8.60 3.99 14.07
CA ALA A 239 -8.58 5.18 13.22
C ALA A 239 -9.30 4.93 11.89
N ALA A 240 -9.14 3.75 11.29
CA ALA A 240 -9.84 3.39 10.06
C ALA A 240 -11.37 3.24 10.24
N MET A 241 -11.82 2.88 11.44
CA MET A 241 -13.25 2.84 11.79
C MET A 241 -13.84 4.22 12.06
N LEU A 242 -13.03 5.15 12.58
CA LEU A 242 -13.49 6.46 13.02
C LEU A 242 -13.35 7.55 11.95
N SER A 243 -12.41 7.42 11.02
CA SER A 243 -12.13 8.43 10.00
C SER A 243 -11.77 7.81 8.64
N PRO A 244 -12.31 8.31 7.52
CA PRO A 244 -11.85 7.94 6.18
C PRO A 244 -10.52 8.62 5.78
N GLU A 245 -10.13 9.68 6.49
CA GLU A 245 -9.03 10.55 6.08
C GLU A 245 -7.65 9.89 6.29
N VAL A 246 -6.82 9.94 5.25
CA VAL A 246 -5.50 9.29 5.24
C VAL A 246 -4.55 9.94 6.22
N ASP A 247 -4.62 11.26 6.39
CA ASP A 247 -3.78 12.01 7.30
C ASP A 247 -3.98 11.59 8.76
N VAL A 248 -5.23 11.38 9.20
CA VAL A 248 -5.56 10.86 10.54
C VAL A 248 -5.00 9.45 10.73
N ARG A 249 -5.18 8.57 9.74
CA ARG A 249 -4.70 7.18 9.80
C ARG A 249 -3.17 7.10 9.81
N PHE A 250 -2.51 7.92 8.99
CA PHE A 250 -1.06 8.02 8.94
C PHE A 250 -0.48 8.63 10.22
N ALA A 251 -1.09 9.69 10.75
CA ALA A 251 -0.69 10.28 12.02
C ALA A 251 -0.83 9.27 13.18
N THR A 252 -1.88 8.46 13.17
CA THR A 252 -2.09 7.37 14.15
C THR A 252 -1.00 6.31 14.06
N LEU A 253 -0.60 5.87 12.86
CA LEU A 253 0.55 4.97 12.68
C LEU A 253 1.84 5.52 13.30
N CYS A 254 2.00 6.85 13.26
CA CYS A 254 3.21 7.53 13.68
C CYS A 254 3.25 7.91 15.17
N HIS A 255 2.13 7.83 15.89
CA HIS A 255 1.98 8.49 17.20
C HIS A 255 3.00 8.01 18.24
N ASP A 256 3.34 6.72 18.20
CA ASP A 256 4.14 6.04 19.22
C ASP A 256 5.57 5.70 18.76
N LEU A 257 6.01 6.16 17.57
CA LEU A 257 7.33 5.79 17.03
C LEU A 257 8.49 6.05 18.01
N GLY A 258 8.38 7.10 18.82
CA GLY A 258 9.39 7.44 19.83
C GLY A 258 9.58 6.40 20.93
N LYS A 259 8.60 5.52 21.19
CA LYS A 259 8.74 4.44 22.18
C LYS A 259 9.88 3.48 21.80
N GLY A 260 10.12 3.28 20.51
CA GLY A 260 11.24 2.49 19.98
C GLY A 260 12.63 3.04 20.34
N LEU A 261 12.74 4.33 20.71
CA LEU A 261 13.99 4.95 21.16
C LEU A 261 14.20 4.88 22.68
N THR A 262 13.18 4.44 23.44
CA THR A 262 13.26 4.43 24.90
C THR A 262 14.25 3.38 25.38
N PRO A 263 15.27 3.75 26.20
CA PRO A 263 16.17 2.77 26.81
C PRO A 263 15.42 1.74 27.65
N LYS A 264 15.84 0.46 27.60
CA LYS A 264 15.19 -0.64 28.32
C LYS A 264 15.02 -0.40 29.82
N ALA A 265 15.97 0.31 30.45
CA ALA A 265 15.92 0.67 31.87
C ALA A 265 14.75 1.61 32.23
N LEU A 266 14.14 2.27 31.24
CA LEU A 266 13.01 3.19 31.41
C LEU A 266 11.67 2.58 30.97
N TRP A 267 11.65 1.32 30.53
CA TRP A 267 10.43 0.60 30.20
C TRP A 267 9.63 0.27 31.46
N PRO A 268 8.29 0.22 31.39
CA PRO A 268 7.42 0.53 30.25
C PRO A 268 6.94 2.00 30.26
N ARG A 269 7.68 2.94 30.91
CA ARG A 269 7.15 4.28 31.19
C ARG A 269 7.28 5.26 30.02
N HIS A 270 8.27 5.08 29.15
CA HIS A 270 8.44 5.85 27.91
C HIS A 270 8.37 7.38 28.06
N HIS A 271 8.97 7.93 29.12
CA HIS A 271 8.98 9.37 29.34
C HIS A 271 9.62 10.12 28.17
N GLY A 272 8.92 11.13 27.64
CA GLY A 272 9.42 11.96 26.55
C GLY A 272 9.41 11.31 25.16
N HIS A 273 8.74 10.16 25.00
CA HIS A 273 8.69 9.48 23.71
C HIS A 273 7.97 10.31 22.63
N GLY A 274 6.93 11.08 22.97
CA GLY A 274 6.21 11.92 22.01
C GLY A 274 7.14 12.91 21.28
N PRO A 275 7.82 13.84 21.99
CA PRO A 275 8.81 14.74 21.39
C PRO A 275 9.96 14.01 20.67
N ALA A 276 10.43 12.88 21.21
CA ALA A 276 11.46 12.08 20.55
C ALA A 276 10.99 11.46 19.23
N GLY A 277 9.70 11.14 19.11
CA GLY A 277 9.06 10.60 17.93
C GLY A 277 9.00 11.58 16.76
N VAL A 278 8.93 12.89 17.02
CA VAL A 278 8.84 13.93 15.97
C VAL A 278 9.98 13.80 14.95
N LYS A 279 11.21 13.58 15.42
CA LYS A 279 12.37 13.41 14.53
C LYS A 279 12.27 12.14 13.69
N LEU A 280 11.73 11.05 14.23
CA LEU A 280 11.49 9.83 13.47
C LEU A 280 10.43 10.03 12.38
N VAL A 281 9.34 10.74 12.71
CA VAL A 281 8.30 11.09 11.74
C VAL A 281 8.88 11.93 10.61
N GLU A 282 9.70 12.94 10.92
CA GLU A 282 10.36 13.76 9.91
C GLU A 282 11.26 12.94 8.97
N GLN A 283 12.08 12.05 9.55
CA GLN A 283 12.99 11.18 8.79
C GLN A 283 12.23 10.19 7.90
N LEU A 284 11.20 9.54 8.43
CA LEU A 284 10.33 8.63 7.68
C LEU A 284 9.66 9.36 6.52
N CYS A 285 9.06 10.53 6.79
CA CYS A 285 8.36 11.33 5.78
C CYS A 285 9.31 11.83 4.69
N ALA A 286 10.51 12.28 5.05
CA ALA A 286 11.53 12.68 4.09
C ALA A 286 12.00 11.51 3.22
N ARG A 287 12.24 10.34 3.84
CA ARG A 287 12.70 9.12 3.17
C ARG A 287 11.67 8.56 2.19
N LEU A 288 10.39 8.59 2.54
CA LEU A 288 9.29 8.05 1.73
C LEU A 288 8.59 9.11 0.86
N ARG A 289 9.03 10.37 0.91
CA ARG A 289 8.41 11.50 0.17
C ARG A 289 6.92 11.68 0.49
N VAL A 290 6.58 11.52 1.76
CA VAL A 290 5.21 11.73 2.26
C VAL A 290 4.81 13.20 2.05
N PRO A 291 3.57 13.49 1.59
CA PRO A 291 3.08 14.85 1.44
C PRO A 291 3.19 15.67 2.74
N ASN A 292 3.49 16.97 2.60
CA ASN A 292 3.75 17.85 3.74
C ASN A 292 2.57 17.91 4.73
N GLU A 293 1.34 17.92 4.23
CA GLU A 293 0.14 18.02 5.07
C GLU A 293 0.02 16.81 6.02
N LEU A 294 0.24 15.60 5.51
CA LEU A 294 0.23 14.37 6.29
C LEU A 294 1.38 14.32 7.30
N ARG A 295 2.59 14.72 6.87
CA ARG A 295 3.75 14.84 7.76
C ARG A 295 3.46 15.78 8.92
N ASP A 296 2.92 16.96 8.62
CA ASP A 296 2.74 18.01 9.62
C ASP A 296 1.70 17.60 10.67
N LEU A 297 0.61 16.94 10.27
CA LEU A 297 -0.33 16.34 11.21
C LEU A 297 0.31 15.21 12.03
N ALA A 298 1.05 14.30 11.39
CA ALA A 298 1.71 13.20 12.07
C ALA A 298 2.71 13.68 13.14
N LYS A 299 3.43 14.77 12.88
CA LYS A 299 4.33 15.41 13.86
C LYS A 299 3.57 15.92 15.08
N LEU A 300 2.47 16.65 14.86
CA LEU A 300 1.66 17.19 15.95
C LEU A 300 1.06 16.07 16.81
N VAL A 301 0.56 15.01 16.19
CA VAL A 301 0.02 13.86 16.90
C VAL A 301 1.11 13.13 17.69
N ALA A 302 2.26 12.85 17.08
CA ALA A 302 3.39 12.22 17.77
C ALA A 302 3.82 13.05 18.99
N GLU A 303 3.95 14.37 18.84
CA GLU A 303 4.41 15.24 19.93
C GLU A 303 3.39 15.36 21.08
N PHE A 304 2.10 15.47 20.77
CA PHE A 304 1.10 15.96 21.73
C PHE A 304 0.01 14.95 22.12
N HIS A 305 -0.05 13.73 21.54
CA HIS A 305 -1.16 12.79 21.83
C HIS A 305 -1.34 12.50 23.33
N ASP A 306 -0.26 12.33 24.10
CA ASP A 306 -0.31 12.14 25.56
C ASP A 306 -0.95 13.32 26.30
N LEU A 307 -0.72 14.55 25.82
CA LEU A 307 -1.32 15.75 26.41
C LEU A 307 -2.84 15.76 26.18
N ILE A 308 -3.30 15.31 25.02
CA ILE A 308 -4.73 15.23 24.71
C ILE A 308 -5.44 14.26 25.66
N HIS A 309 -4.82 13.12 25.99
CA HIS A 309 -5.37 12.17 26.95
C HIS A 309 -5.47 12.70 28.38
N THR A 310 -4.69 13.74 28.71
CA THR A 310 -4.61 14.34 30.06
C THR A 310 -5.15 15.77 30.11
N LEU A 311 -5.85 16.21 29.06
CA LEU A 311 -6.33 17.58 28.88
C LEU A 311 -7.06 18.17 30.11
N PRO A 312 -7.94 17.44 30.82
CA PRO A 312 -8.66 17.96 31.98
C PRO A 312 -7.79 18.36 33.18
N ILE A 313 -6.54 17.87 33.24
CA ILE A 313 -5.61 18.13 34.36
C ILE A 313 -4.43 19.02 33.95
N LEU A 314 -4.40 19.51 32.70
CA LEU A 314 -3.34 20.39 32.21
C LEU A 314 -3.44 21.79 32.82
N GLN A 315 -2.28 22.39 33.09
CA GLN A 315 -2.19 23.78 33.51
C GLN A 315 -2.53 24.73 32.34
N PRO A 316 -3.15 25.90 32.58
CA PRO A 316 -3.50 26.84 31.51
C PRO A 316 -2.33 27.21 30.58
N LYS A 317 -1.12 27.37 31.14
CA LYS A 317 0.09 27.64 30.35
C LYS A 317 0.42 26.52 29.36
N THR A 318 0.17 25.26 29.72
CA THR A 318 0.39 24.10 28.84
C THR A 318 -0.64 24.07 27.72
N LEU A 319 -1.90 24.40 28.01
CA LEU A 319 -2.96 24.51 27.00
C LEU A 319 -2.68 25.62 25.99
N VAL A 320 -2.27 26.80 26.44
CA VAL A 320 -1.88 27.90 25.54
C VAL A 320 -0.71 27.47 24.64
N LYS A 321 0.32 26.83 25.22
CA LYS A 321 1.45 26.32 24.44
C LYS A 321 0.99 25.29 23.40
N LEU A 322 0.08 24.37 23.75
CA LEU A 322 -0.49 23.42 22.79
C LEU A 322 -1.17 24.16 21.64
N PHE A 323 -2.03 25.14 21.94
CA PHE A 323 -2.77 25.92 20.95
C PHE A 323 -1.85 26.70 20.01
N ASP A 324 -0.76 27.27 20.55
CA ASP A 324 0.29 27.92 19.76
C ASP A 324 0.94 26.93 18.78
N ASN A 325 1.26 25.72 19.23
CA ASN A 325 1.94 24.71 18.41
C ASN A 325 1.05 24.12 17.32
N ILE A 326 -0.24 23.90 17.60
CA ILE A 326 -1.19 23.42 16.59
C ILE A 326 -1.72 24.54 15.69
N ASP A 327 -1.29 25.79 15.90
CA ASP A 327 -1.74 26.98 15.18
C ASP A 327 -3.25 27.25 15.29
N ALA A 328 -3.84 26.90 16.45
CA ALA A 328 -5.30 26.96 16.66
C ALA A 328 -5.85 28.38 16.49
N TRP A 329 -5.08 29.42 16.85
CA TRP A 329 -5.52 30.81 16.78
C TRP A 329 -5.79 31.29 15.35
N ARG A 330 -5.00 30.82 14.38
CA ARG A 330 -5.18 31.14 12.95
C ARG A 330 -6.00 30.09 12.22
N LYS A 331 -6.01 28.85 12.73
CA LYS A 331 -6.71 27.69 12.17
C LYS A 331 -7.66 27.08 13.20
N PRO A 332 -8.76 27.78 13.56
CA PRO A 332 -9.64 27.35 14.66
C PRO A 332 -10.29 26.00 14.41
N HIS A 333 -10.49 25.60 13.15
CA HIS A 333 -11.00 24.27 12.78
C HIS A 333 -10.13 23.09 13.22
N ARG A 334 -8.90 23.33 13.71
CA ARG A 334 -8.02 22.29 14.29
C ARG A 334 -8.39 21.91 15.72
N VAL A 335 -9.27 22.68 16.36
CA VAL A 335 -9.83 22.37 17.68
C VAL A 335 -11.33 22.12 17.47
N PRO A 336 -11.79 20.86 17.61
CA PRO A 336 -13.17 20.47 17.33
C PRO A 336 -14.19 21.02 18.34
#